data_AF-A0A9E6RUW1-F1
#
_entry.id   AF-A0A9E6RUW1-F1
#
_cell.length_a   1.000
_cell.length_b   1.000
_cell.length_c   1.000
_cell.angle_alpha   90.00
_cell.angle_beta   90.00
_cell.angle_gamma   90.00
#
_symmetry.space_group_name_H-M   'P 1'
#
loop_
_entity.id
_entity.type
_entity.pdbx_description
1 polymer ?
#
loop_
_entity_poly.entity_id
_entity_poly.type
_entity_poly.pdbx_seq_one_letter_code
_entity_poly.pdbx_strand_id
1 'polypeptide(L)'
;MNQKSRNNKNNLKNITSNGFNIEETSDKNVDLAFLSLKIALKAYFSTYNCYFGEIYRITRDKDLPDNFKYCDVLGELILSKYCEAYTECIIHFHHFAELVLKDFLRNENPLFLVSKSNEKDIVLKHKVNKNLLSFEDEKDLKTITFSESLTTLISLIENTTDNYYKNISFIVANRAVLETLHDLRNTIWHRGLYILNYDALDEFIGRYILPFVNEVAKHENYIGHQKLWKYKKLDCGIDPITEIINHFQEVKEGESYNLEKIAFLKELGRAAYNVNIPWLQYQSSIENKALTVIQDNDYNDICKCPVCGVNSLIIYKEIDYQLDKYSGEIIDILSSWPIHVRCECCSFELHNDIKNASEYGIEGIRDFWV
;
A
#
# COMPACT_ATOMS: atom_id res chain seq x y z
N MET A 1 32.52 -35.38 1.97
CA MET A 1 31.16 -34.83 2.17
C MET A 1 30.38 -35.77 3.08
N ASN A 2 29.94 -35.30 4.26
CA ASN A 2 29.22 -36.11 5.24
C ASN A 2 27.85 -36.60 4.71
N GLN A 3 27.46 -37.82 5.07
CA GLN A 3 26.20 -38.47 4.67
C GLN A 3 24.96 -37.63 5.08
N LYS A 4 25.05 -36.93 6.22
CA LYS A 4 24.06 -35.95 6.70
C LYS A 4 23.91 -34.74 5.78
N SER A 5 25.00 -34.25 5.19
CA SER A 5 24.98 -33.13 4.22
C SER A 5 24.37 -33.54 2.87
N ARG A 6 24.59 -34.79 2.42
CA ARG A 6 23.91 -35.34 1.24
C ARG A 6 22.41 -35.54 1.46
N ASN A 7 22.00 -36.07 2.62
CA ASN A 7 20.58 -36.23 2.96
C ASN A 7 19.86 -34.88 3.06
N ASN A 8 20.49 -33.86 3.66
CA ASN A 8 19.92 -32.51 3.71
C ASN A 8 19.76 -31.89 2.32
N LYS A 9 20.74 -32.07 1.42
CA LYS A 9 20.66 -31.54 0.05
C LYS A 9 19.51 -32.19 -0.76
N ASN A 10 19.29 -33.48 -0.60
CA ASN A 10 18.18 -34.19 -1.27
C ASN A 10 16.82 -33.78 -0.69
N ASN A 11 16.72 -33.61 0.64
CA ASN A 11 15.50 -33.14 1.27
C ASN A 11 15.15 -31.71 0.83
N LEU A 12 16.13 -30.81 0.79
CA LEU A 12 15.93 -29.43 0.30
C LEU A 12 15.51 -29.39 -1.18
N LYS A 13 16.05 -30.27 -2.02
CA LYS A 13 15.60 -30.38 -3.42
C LYS A 13 14.13 -30.80 -3.49
N ASN A 14 13.73 -31.81 -2.74
CA ASN A 14 12.34 -32.28 -2.71
C ASN A 14 11.37 -31.20 -2.23
N ILE A 15 11.76 -30.41 -1.21
CA ILE A 15 10.95 -29.31 -0.70
C ILE A 15 10.81 -28.20 -1.76
N THR A 16 11.93 -27.79 -2.38
CA THR A 16 11.92 -26.70 -3.39
C THR A 16 11.34 -27.10 -4.74
N SER A 17 11.18 -28.40 -5.02
CA SER A 17 10.44 -28.89 -6.19
C SER A 17 8.94 -29.03 -5.94
N ASN A 18 8.48 -28.99 -4.68
CA ASN A 18 7.06 -29.10 -4.34
C ASN A 18 6.36 -27.73 -4.38
N GLY A 19 6.43 -27.07 -5.54
CA GLY A 19 5.75 -25.81 -5.84
C GLY A 19 4.84 -25.95 -7.06
N PHE A 20 4.15 -24.88 -7.44
CA PHE A 20 3.34 -24.83 -8.66
C PHE A 20 3.71 -23.60 -9.48
N ASN A 21 3.57 -23.70 -10.79
CA ASN A 21 3.75 -22.57 -11.71
C ASN A 21 2.46 -21.76 -11.77
N ILE A 22 2.53 -20.47 -11.46
CA ILE A 22 1.36 -19.56 -11.47
C ILE A 22 0.76 -19.49 -12.88
N GLU A 23 1.57 -19.52 -13.94
CA GLU A 23 1.11 -19.46 -15.33
C GLU A 23 0.38 -20.75 -15.79
N GLU A 24 0.65 -21.89 -15.13
CA GLU A 24 0.00 -23.17 -15.42
C GLU A 24 -1.28 -23.38 -14.60
N THR A 25 -1.55 -22.52 -13.61
CA THR A 25 -2.79 -22.59 -12.84
C THR A 25 -3.97 -22.07 -13.67
N SER A 26 -5.13 -22.70 -13.54
CA SER A 26 -6.38 -22.24 -14.17
C SER A 26 -6.85 -20.87 -13.67
N ASP A 27 -6.26 -20.37 -12.57
CA ASP A 27 -6.65 -19.12 -11.94
C ASP A 27 -5.85 -17.95 -12.52
N LYS A 28 -6.37 -17.40 -13.63
CA LYS A 28 -5.84 -16.17 -14.26
C LYS A 28 -5.99 -14.90 -13.40
N ASN A 29 -6.31 -15.03 -12.11
CA ASN A 29 -6.46 -13.91 -11.17
C ASN A 29 -5.26 -13.77 -10.21
N VAL A 30 -4.12 -14.40 -10.50
CA VAL A 30 -2.90 -14.22 -9.71
C VAL A 30 -1.79 -13.66 -10.61
N ASP A 31 -1.37 -12.44 -10.29
CA ASP A 31 -0.22 -11.77 -10.87
C ASP A 31 0.67 -11.27 -9.74
N LEU A 32 1.93 -11.69 -9.70
CA LEU A 32 2.85 -11.36 -8.61
C LEU A 32 3.19 -9.87 -8.56
N ALA A 33 3.24 -9.17 -9.70
CA ALA A 33 3.48 -7.73 -9.71
C ALA A 33 2.31 -7.02 -9.01
N PHE A 34 1.08 -7.32 -9.41
CA PHE A 34 -0.10 -6.70 -8.81
C PHE A 34 -0.39 -7.17 -7.38
N LEU A 35 -0.01 -8.39 -7.02
CA LEU A 35 -0.02 -8.83 -5.63
C LEU A 35 0.96 -8.02 -4.79
N SER A 36 2.18 -7.80 -5.29
CA SER A 36 3.17 -6.95 -4.64
C SER A 36 2.66 -5.51 -4.49
N LEU A 37 2.07 -4.93 -5.55
CA LEU A 37 1.45 -3.61 -5.49
C LEU A 37 0.37 -3.53 -4.39
N LYS A 38 -0.48 -4.55 -4.30
CA LYS A 38 -1.52 -4.63 -3.27
C LYS A 38 -0.92 -4.64 -1.86
N ILE A 39 0.14 -5.41 -1.64
CA ILE A 39 0.83 -5.45 -0.33
C ILE A 39 1.44 -4.08 -0.03
N ALA A 40 2.11 -3.46 -1.00
CA ALA A 40 2.72 -2.14 -0.85
C ALA A 40 1.69 -1.07 -0.48
N LEU A 41 0.53 -1.04 -1.17
CA LEU A 41 -0.54 -0.10 -0.89
C LEU A 41 -1.18 -0.32 0.49
N LYS A 42 -1.40 -1.58 0.89
CA LYS A 42 -1.88 -1.89 2.25
C LYS A 42 -0.91 -1.39 3.30
N ALA A 43 0.39 -1.58 3.09
CA ALA A 43 1.43 -1.12 4.01
C ALA A 43 1.49 0.41 4.07
N TYR A 44 1.50 1.08 2.92
CA TYR A 44 1.44 2.54 2.80
C TYR A 44 0.24 3.12 3.56
N PHE A 45 -0.97 2.63 3.28
CA PHE A 45 -2.19 3.10 3.94
C PHE A 45 -2.21 2.82 5.45
N SER A 46 -1.56 1.76 5.90
CA SER A 46 -1.49 1.42 7.33
C SER A 46 -0.57 2.34 8.14
N THR A 47 0.32 3.09 7.49
CA THR A 47 1.26 3.96 8.23
C THR A 47 0.58 5.05 9.05
N TYR A 48 -0.62 5.53 8.69
CA TYR A 48 -1.40 6.43 9.55
C TYR A 48 -1.79 5.75 10.87
N ASN A 49 -2.35 4.54 10.78
CA ASN A 49 -2.80 3.76 11.93
C ASN A 49 -1.63 3.41 12.90
N CYS A 50 -0.38 3.45 12.44
CA CYS A 50 0.78 3.34 13.33
C CYS A 50 0.84 4.47 14.38
N TYR A 51 0.38 5.68 14.04
CA TYR A 51 0.37 6.89 14.86
C TYR A 51 -1.00 7.18 15.48
N PHE A 52 -1.85 6.17 15.63
CA PHE A 52 -3.22 6.32 16.08
C PHE A 52 -3.33 7.15 17.38
N GLY A 53 -4.04 8.29 17.32
CA GLY A 53 -4.23 9.22 18.43
C GLY A 53 -3.01 10.11 18.74
N GLU A 54 -1.93 10.01 17.96
CA GLU A 54 -0.65 10.69 18.19
C GLU A 54 -0.16 11.43 16.93
N ILE A 55 -0.97 11.51 15.86
CA ILE A 55 -0.57 12.18 14.61
C ILE A 55 -0.36 13.69 14.84
N TYR A 56 -1.05 14.25 15.84
CA TYR A 56 -0.94 15.66 16.23
C TYR A 56 0.48 16.04 16.66
N ARG A 57 1.27 15.08 17.17
CA ARG A 57 2.68 15.31 17.54
C ARG A 57 3.54 15.62 16.33
N ILE A 58 3.13 15.19 15.16
CA ILE A 58 3.80 15.47 13.89
C ILE A 58 3.25 16.76 13.27
N THR A 59 1.95 17.04 13.40
CA THR A 59 1.29 18.16 12.69
C THR A 59 1.28 19.49 13.43
N ARG A 60 1.30 19.50 14.77
CA ARG A 60 1.21 20.75 15.57
C ARG A 60 2.53 21.47 15.75
N ASP A 61 3.65 20.78 15.58
CA ASP A 61 4.95 21.30 15.97
C ASP A 61 5.65 21.92 14.74
N LYS A 62 5.14 23.10 14.33
CA LYS A 62 5.65 23.87 13.19
C LYS A 62 7.04 24.49 13.42
N ASP A 63 7.54 24.42 14.65
CA ASP A 63 8.84 24.94 15.08
C ASP A 63 9.90 23.84 15.22
N LEU A 64 9.62 22.62 14.72
CA LEU A 64 10.60 21.55 14.71
C LEU A 64 11.78 21.92 13.80
N PRO A 65 13.03 21.74 14.26
CA PRO A 65 14.20 22.03 13.44
C PRO A 65 14.21 21.18 12.16
N ASP A 66 14.81 21.68 11.07
CA ASP A 66 14.91 20.97 9.77
C ASP A 66 15.53 19.56 9.87
N ASN A 67 16.26 19.24 10.94
CA ASN A 67 16.89 17.95 11.18
C ASN A 67 16.11 17.04 12.15
N PHE A 68 14.87 17.40 12.48
CA PHE A 68 14.03 16.63 13.40
C PHE A 68 13.73 15.23 12.85
N LYS A 69 13.87 14.22 13.72
CA LYS A 69 13.53 12.84 13.39
C LYS A 69 12.35 12.42 14.23
N TYR A 70 11.35 11.83 13.58
CA TYR A 70 10.16 11.37 14.31
C TYR A 70 10.48 10.28 15.34
N CYS A 71 11.58 9.53 15.17
CA CYS A 71 12.04 8.59 16.18
C CYS A 71 12.34 9.23 17.55
N ASP A 72 12.55 10.55 17.62
CA ASP A 72 12.92 11.24 18.85
C ASP A 72 11.71 11.59 19.73
N VAL A 73 10.48 11.53 19.19
CA VAL A 73 9.23 11.87 19.90
C VAL A 73 8.20 10.74 19.97
N LEU A 74 8.46 9.64 19.28
CA LEU A 74 7.58 8.47 19.26
C LEU A 74 8.05 7.44 20.28
N GLY A 75 7.09 6.82 20.96
CA GLY A 75 7.38 5.63 21.77
C GLY A 75 7.88 4.47 20.88
N GLU A 76 8.73 3.61 21.44
CA GLU A 76 9.37 2.48 20.74
C GLU A 76 8.37 1.62 19.94
N LEU A 77 7.18 1.38 20.49
CA LEU A 77 6.13 0.59 19.85
C LEU A 77 5.56 1.24 18.58
N ILE A 78 5.38 2.56 18.58
CA ILE A 78 4.88 3.30 17.41
C ILE A 78 5.93 3.27 16.31
N LEU A 79 7.19 3.53 16.69
CA LEU A 79 8.31 3.50 15.77
C LEU A 79 8.47 2.12 15.11
N SER A 80 8.40 1.02 15.87
CA SER A 80 8.50 -0.34 15.33
C SER A 80 7.42 -0.61 14.27
N LYS A 81 6.15 -0.29 14.56
CA LYS A 81 5.04 -0.48 13.62
C LYS A 81 5.23 0.33 12.35
N TYR A 82 5.68 1.58 12.47
CA TYR A 82 5.96 2.42 11.31
C TYR A 82 7.11 1.86 10.47
N CYS A 83 8.20 1.41 11.11
CA CYS A 83 9.34 0.79 10.42
C CYS A 83 8.93 -0.47 9.65
N GLU A 84 8.07 -1.30 10.23
CA GLU A 84 7.51 -2.48 9.57
C GLU A 84 6.68 -2.09 8.33
N ALA A 85 5.71 -1.18 8.50
CA ALA A 85 4.86 -0.70 7.41
C ALA A 85 5.66 -0.01 6.30
N TYR A 86 6.67 0.78 6.66
CA TYR A 86 7.60 1.41 5.71
C TYR A 86 8.40 0.38 4.92
N THR A 87 8.95 -0.63 5.62
CA THR A 87 9.77 -1.68 4.99
C THR A 87 8.96 -2.47 3.97
N GLU A 88 7.77 -2.92 4.36
CA GLU A 88 6.83 -3.61 3.48
C GLU A 88 6.45 -2.72 2.27
N CYS A 89 6.14 -1.45 2.51
CA CYS A 89 5.80 -0.49 1.47
C CYS A 89 6.91 -0.37 0.39
N ILE A 90 8.15 -0.06 0.80
CA ILE A 90 9.25 0.18 -0.14
C ILE A 90 9.68 -1.09 -0.86
N ILE A 91 9.80 -2.22 -0.15
CA ILE A 91 10.20 -3.49 -0.76
C ILE A 91 9.17 -3.92 -1.81
N HIS A 92 7.87 -3.82 -1.49
CA HIS A 92 6.83 -4.30 -2.37
C HIS A 92 6.55 -3.37 -3.55
N PHE A 93 6.71 -2.04 -3.40
CA PHE A 93 6.73 -1.15 -4.55
C PHE A 93 7.93 -1.41 -5.47
N HIS A 94 9.12 -1.64 -4.90
CA HIS A 94 10.31 -1.99 -5.68
C HIS A 94 10.10 -3.29 -6.46
N HIS A 95 9.58 -4.32 -5.81
CA HIS A 95 9.30 -5.61 -6.45
C HIS A 95 8.23 -5.50 -7.54
N PHE A 96 7.17 -4.71 -7.33
CA PHE A 96 6.18 -4.40 -8.37
C PHE A 96 6.86 -3.75 -9.59
N ALA A 97 7.65 -2.70 -9.38
CA ALA A 97 8.35 -2.03 -10.47
C ALA A 97 9.33 -2.97 -11.20
N GLU A 98 10.07 -3.80 -10.47
CA GLU A 98 10.98 -4.79 -11.07
C GLU A 98 10.25 -5.76 -12.00
N LEU A 99 9.13 -6.31 -11.54
CA LEU A 99 8.34 -7.25 -12.33
C LEU A 99 7.71 -6.59 -13.55
N VAL A 100 7.18 -5.37 -13.42
CA VAL A 100 6.63 -4.60 -14.54
C VAL A 100 7.69 -4.28 -15.61
N LEU A 101 8.88 -3.82 -15.20
CA LEU A 101 9.98 -3.56 -16.13
C LEU A 101 10.40 -4.84 -16.87
N LYS A 102 10.47 -5.96 -16.16
CA LYS A 102 10.80 -7.27 -16.75
C LYS A 102 9.71 -7.76 -17.68
N ASP A 103 8.44 -7.53 -17.35
CA ASP A 103 7.32 -7.90 -18.19
C ASP A 103 7.30 -7.09 -19.50
N PHE A 104 7.58 -5.79 -19.46
CA PHE A 104 7.74 -4.99 -20.68
C PHE A 104 8.86 -5.49 -21.59
N LEU A 105 10.00 -5.89 -21.01
CA LEU A 105 11.10 -6.50 -21.76
C LEU A 105 10.71 -7.88 -22.33
N ARG A 106 9.98 -8.69 -21.55
CA ARG A 106 9.51 -10.03 -21.95
C ARG A 106 8.54 -9.98 -23.12
N ASN A 107 7.61 -9.02 -23.11
CA ASN A 107 6.62 -8.82 -24.17
C ASN A 107 7.27 -8.50 -25.52
N GLU A 108 8.43 -7.85 -25.52
CA GLU A 108 9.18 -7.60 -26.75
C GLU A 108 10.05 -8.80 -27.13
N ASN A 109 10.96 -9.20 -26.24
CA ASN A 109 11.82 -10.36 -26.45
C ASN A 109 12.26 -10.96 -25.11
N PRO A 110 11.84 -12.19 -24.78
CA PRO A 110 12.25 -12.88 -23.55
C PRO A 110 13.78 -12.94 -23.33
N LEU A 111 14.57 -12.88 -24.41
CA LEU A 111 16.04 -12.89 -24.32
C LEU A 111 16.62 -11.65 -23.64
N PHE A 112 15.88 -10.54 -23.53
CA PHE A 112 16.36 -9.38 -22.78
C PHE A 112 16.49 -9.65 -21.28
N LEU A 113 15.79 -10.67 -20.74
CA LEU A 113 15.84 -10.99 -19.32
C LEU A 113 17.08 -11.78 -18.90
N VAL A 114 17.96 -12.18 -19.83
CA VAL A 114 19.11 -13.05 -19.54
C VAL A 114 20.40 -12.24 -19.37
N SER A 115 21.05 -12.37 -18.21
CA SER A 115 22.30 -11.64 -17.92
C SER A 115 23.48 -12.13 -18.79
N LYS A 116 24.30 -11.20 -19.28
CA LYS A 116 25.46 -11.48 -20.13
C LYS A 116 26.64 -11.98 -19.29
N SER A 117 26.68 -13.28 -18.98
CA SER A 117 27.90 -13.92 -18.50
C SER A 117 27.97 -15.40 -18.91
N ASN A 118 28.35 -15.64 -20.17
CA ASN A 118 29.00 -16.82 -20.78
C ASN A 118 28.32 -18.20 -20.62
N GLU A 119 28.24 -19.11 -21.61
CA GLU A 119 28.81 -19.20 -22.98
C GLU A 119 28.25 -20.43 -23.74
N LYS A 120 27.45 -21.30 -23.12
CA LYS A 120 26.81 -22.41 -23.82
C LYS A 120 25.46 -21.96 -24.28
N ASP A 121 25.39 -21.78 -25.59
CA ASP A 121 24.18 -21.91 -26.36
C ASP A 121 23.03 -21.04 -25.85
N ILE A 122 22.50 -20.20 -26.69
CA ILE A 122 21.81 -20.88 -27.76
C ILE A 122 20.83 -21.98 -27.29
N VAL A 123 20.13 -21.86 -26.13
CA VAL A 123 18.67 -21.93 -26.28
C VAL A 123 18.25 -20.71 -27.11
N LEU A 124 18.95 -19.58 -26.97
CA LEU A 124 19.28 -18.57 -28.03
C LEU A 124 19.21 -19.21 -29.43
N LYS A 125 18.77 -18.45 -30.41
CA LYS A 125 18.16 -18.99 -31.61
C LYS A 125 16.99 -19.92 -31.27
N HIS A 126 17.20 -21.11 -30.73
CA HIS A 126 16.28 -22.20 -30.44
C HIS A 126 15.04 -21.87 -29.57
N LYS A 127 13.88 -21.63 -30.16
CA LYS A 127 13.45 -22.20 -31.43
C LYS A 127 12.79 -21.17 -32.32
N VAL A 128 13.51 -20.07 -32.46
CA VAL A 128 13.67 -19.11 -33.57
C VAL A 128 12.40 -18.44 -34.07
N ASN A 129 11.21 -19.03 -33.95
CA ASN A 129 10.06 -18.58 -34.71
C ASN A 129 8.68 -18.80 -34.07
N LYS A 130 8.50 -19.57 -32.97
CA LYS A 130 7.23 -19.70 -32.20
C LYS A 130 7.32 -20.74 -31.06
N ASN A 131 6.80 -20.38 -29.87
CA ASN A 131 6.43 -21.17 -28.67
C ASN A 131 7.36 -21.13 -27.42
N LEU A 132 6.67 -21.04 -26.28
CA LEU A 132 7.05 -20.62 -24.91
C LEU A 132 8.20 -21.41 -24.26
N LEU A 133 8.95 -20.73 -23.36
CA LEU A 133 9.90 -21.33 -22.43
C LEU A 133 9.17 -22.15 -21.35
N SER A 134 9.72 -23.28 -20.93
CA SER A 134 9.22 -24.02 -19.78
C SER A 134 9.82 -23.48 -18.47
N PHE A 135 9.15 -23.70 -17.34
CA PHE A 135 9.64 -23.32 -16.01
C PHE A 135 11.04 -23.87 -15.71
N GLU A 136 11.33 -25.06 -16.22
CA GLU A 136 12.61 -25.74 -16.06
C GLU A 136 13.74 -25.04 -16.83
N ASP A 137 13.42 -24.40 -17.96
CA ASP A 137 14.36 -23.58 -18.73
C ASP A 137 14.65 -22.24 -18.02
N GLU A 138 13.64 -21.61 -17.39
CA GLU A 138 13.83 -20.33 -16.69
C GLU A 138 14.63 -20.46 -15.39
N LYS A 139 14.50 -21.59 -14.69
CA LYS A 139 15.10 -21.80 -13.36
C LYS A 139 16.64 -21.70 -13.35
N ASP A 140 17.28 -22.09 -14.45
CA ASP A 140 18.73 -22.08 -14.58
C ASP A 140 19.26 -20.79 -15.26
N LEU A 141 18.38 -19.89 -15.70
CA LEU A 141 18.77 -18.61 -16.30
C LEU A 141 19.06 -17.58 -15.22
N LYS A 142 20.27 -17.01 -15.29
CA LYS A 142 20.64 -15.87 -14.47
C LYS A 142 19.92 -14.63 -15.00
N THR A 143 18.79 -14.29 -14.36
CA THR A 143 17.96 -13.15 -14.75
C THR A 143 18.66 -11.82 -14.49
N ILE A 144 18.42 -10.83 -15.34
CA ILE A 144 18.88 -9.46 -15.10
C ILE A 144 18.32 -8.88 -13.80
N THR A 145 19.11 -8.00 -13.18
CA THR A 145 18.76 -7.23 -12.00
C THR A 145 17.83 -6.06 -12.33
N PHE A 146 17.27 -5.40 -11.31
CA PHE A 146 16.45 -4.20 -11.49
C PHE A 146 17.16 -3.11 -12.32
N SER A 147 18.39 -2.75 -11.95
CA SER A 147 19.14 -1.67 -12.62
C SER A 147 19.47 -2.01 -14.07
N GLU A 148 19.79 -3.28 -14.35
CA GLU A 148 19.97 -3.77 -15.72
C GLU A 148 18.65 -3.72 -16.52
N SER A 149 17.53 -4.08 -15.89
CA SER A 149 16.19 -4.02 -16.51
C SER A 149 15.81 -2.59 -16.89
N LEU A 150 15.96 -1.66 -15.95
CA LEU A 150 15.65 -0.24 -16.15
C LEU A 150 16.54 0.37 -17.25
N THR A 151 17.85 0.14 -17.17
CA THR A 151 18.82 0.69 -18.15
C THR A 151 18.54 0.14 -19.55
N THR A 152 18.26 -1.16 -19.67
CA THR A 152 17.95 -1.80 -20.96
C THR A 152 16.68 -1.22 -21.55
N LEU A 153 15.61 -1.11 -20.75
CA LEU A 153 14.33 -0.61 -21.24
C LEU A 153 14.41 0.86 -21.68
N ILE A 154 15.09 1.71 -20.91
CA ILE A 154 15.32 3.12 -21.29
C ILE A 154 16.10 3.19 -22.60
N SER A 155 17.18 2.42 -22.74
CA SER A 155 17.96 2.39 -23.97
C SER A 155 17.12 1.97 -25.18
N LEU A 156 16.24 0.96 -25.03
CA LEU A 156 15.35 0.55 -26.11
C LEU A 156 14.33 1.63 -26.48
N ILE A 157 13.75 2.31 -25.48
CA ILE A 157 12.80 3.40 -25.70
C ILE A 157 13.44 4.58 -26.42
N GLU A 158 14.64 4.99 -26.00
CA GLU A 158 15.32 6.16 -26.56
C GLU A 158 15.88 5.93 -27.98
N ASN A 159 16.24 4.68 -28.31
CA ASN A 159 16.90 4.34 -29.58
C ASN A 159 15.96 3.72 -30.63
N THR A 160 14.66 3.60 -30.35
CA THR A 160 13.71 2.96 -31.26
C THR A 160 12.52 3.87 -31.56
N THR A 161 11.95 3.75 -32.77
CA THR A 161 10.79 4.55 -33.21
C THR A 161 9.46 3.79 -33.19
N ASP A 162 9.46 2.57 -32.62
CA ASP A 162 8.28 1.71 -32.52
C ASP A 162 7.17 2.38 -31.69
N ASN A 163 5.92 2.17 -32.10
CA ASN A 163 4.77 2.67 -31.35
C ASN A 163 4.65 2.01 -29.97
N TYR A 164 5.11 0.77 -29.80
CA TYR A 164 5.14 0.13 -28.48
C TYR A 164 5.99 0.94 -27.48
N TYR A 165 7.20 1.38 -27.87
CA TYR A 165 8.06 2.17 -26.99
C TYR A 165 7.54 3.56 -26.69
N LYS A 166 6.78 4.16 -27.61
CA LYS A 166 6.07 5.40 -27.33
C LYS A 166 5.03 5.21 -26.24
N ASN A 167 4.34 4.07 -26.21
CA ASN A 167 3.32 3.77 -25.19
C ASN A 167 3.92 3.54 -23.79
N ILE A 168 5.20 3.16 -23.71
CA ILE A 168 5.93 3.00 -22.44
C ILE A 168 6.94 4.11 -22.15
N SER A 169 6.87 5.25 -22.85
CA SER A 169 7.82 6.36 -22.66
C SER A 169 7.76 7.00 -21.26
N PHE A 170 6.66 6.78 -20.53
CA PHE A 170 6.53 7.19 -19.13
C PHE A 170 7.59 6.56 -18.22
N ILE A 171 8.20 5.42 -18.60
CA ILE A 171 9.33 4.83 -17.87
C ILE A 171 10.53 5.79 -17.85
N VAL A 172 10.82 6.44 -18.98
CA VAL A 172 11.92 7.42 -19.08
C VAL A 172 11.64 8.63 -18.20
N ALA A 173 10.39 9.13 -18.22
CA ALA A 173 9.95 10.23 -17.36
C ALA A 173 10.05 9.91 -15.86
N ASN A 174 9.91 8.65 -15.47
CA ASN A 174 9.98 8.18 -14.09
C ASN A 174 11.33 7.57 -13.69
N ARG A 175 12.38 7.72 -14.52
CA ARG A 175 13.71 7.13 -14.25
C ARG A 175 14.23 7.44 -12.85
N ALA A 176 14.28 8.73 -12.50
CA ALA A 176 14.82 9.17 -11.21
C ALA A 176 14.02 8.62 -10.02
N VAL A 177 12.71 8.48 -10.17
CA VAL A 177 11.82 7.89 -9.16
C VAL A 177 12.14 6.42 -8.96
N LEU A 178 12.32 5.67 -10.05
CA LEU A 178 12.63 4.25 -10.04
C LEU A 178 14.04 3.97 -9.48
N GLU A 179 15.02 4.80 -9.82
CA GLU A 179 16.36 4.76 -9.24
C GLU A 179 16.32 5.05 -7.72
N THR A 180 15.57 6.08 -7.30
CA THR A 180 15.38 6.40 -5.88
C THR A 180 14.71 5.27 -5.10
N LEU A 181 13.67 4.65 -5.67
CA LEU A 181 13.00 3.49 -5.06
C LEU A 181 13.96 2.31 -4.87
N HIS A 182 14.83 2.07 -5.86
CA HIS A 182 15.86 1.04 -5.79
C HIS A 182 16.88 1.32 -4.68
N ASP A 183 17.32 2.56 -4.54
CA ASP A 183 18.27 2.98 -3.52
C ASP A 183 17.68 2.87 -2.10
N LEU A 184 16.42 3.29 -1.93
CA LEU A 184 15.69 3.12 -0.66
C LEU A 184 15.59 1.63 -0.30
N ARG A 185 15.15 0.78 -1.24
CA ARG A 185 15.08 -0.67 -1.02
C ARG A 185 16.43 -1.26 -0.65
N ASN A 186 17.49 -0.89 -1.36
CA ASN A 186 18.84 -1.40 -1.08
C ASN A 186 19.33 -0.97 0.29
N THR A 187 19.02 0.27 0.70
CA THR A 187 19.43 0.77 2.01
C THR A 187 18.72 0.03 3.14
N ILE A 188 17.42 -0.27 2.99
CA ILE A 188 16.65 -1.07 3.96
C ILE A 188 17.18 -2.50 3.98
N TRP A 189 17.24 -3.17 2.83
CA TRP A 189 17.52 -4.61 2.72
C TRP A 189 18.98 -4.97 3.06
N HIS A 190 19.95 -4.17 2.62
CA HIS A 190 21.36 -4.50 2.77
C HIS A 190 21.99 -3.90 4.02
N ARG A 191 21.46 -2.77 4.51
CA ARG A 191 22.09 -2.02 5.60
C ARG A 191 21.16 -1.83 6.79
N GLY A 192 19.85 -1.74 6.59
CA GLY A 192 18.88 -1.45 7.65
C GLY A 192 19.10 -0.07 8.31
N LEU A 193 19.70 0.88 7.58
CA LEU A 193 20.24 2.12 8.17
C LEU A 193 19.36 3.36 7.99
N TYR A 194 18.33 3.29 7.13
CA TYR A 194 17.58 4.49 6.74
C TYR A 194 16.11 4.20 6.48
N ILE A 195 15.27 5.02 7.09
CA ILE A 195 13.82 5.03 6.98
C ILE A 195 13.40 6.48 6.81
N LEU A 196 12.52 6.75 5.84
CA LEU A 196 11.97 8.10 5.66
C LEU A 196 11.05 8.47 6.82
N ASN A 197 11.05 9.74 7.20
CA ASN A 197 10.01 10.29 8.06
C ASN A 197 8.62 10.12 7.37
N TYR A 198 7.57 10.14 8.18
CA TYR A 198 6.20 9.89 7.73
C TYR A 198 5.79 10.80 6.57
N ASP A 199 6.13 12.09 6.68
CA ASP A 199 5.80 13.11 5.71
C ASP A 199 6.57 12.94 4.38
N ALA A 200 7.86 12.61 4.47
CA ALA A 200 8.71 12.34 3.33
C ALA A 200 8.29 11.05 2.60
N LEU A 201 7.82 10.03 3.33
CA LEU A 201 7.23 8.84 2.71
C LEU A 201 5.94 9.20 1.96
N ASP A 202 5.06 10.00 2.55
CA ASP A 202 3.82 10.44 1.92
C ASP A 202 4.08 11.23 0.64
N GLU A 203 5.06 12.13 0.65
CA GLU A 203 5.46 12.85 -0.56
C GLU A 203 6.08 11.91 -1.60
N PHE A 204 6.99 11.02 -1.20
CA PHE A 204 7.61 10.07 -2.13
C PHE A 204 6.56 9.18 -2.81
N ILE A 205 5.64 8.61 -2.03
CA ILE A 205 4.62 7.70 -2.55
C ILE A 205 3.53 8.46 -3.31
N GLY A 206 2.94 9.49 -2.69
CA GLY A 206 1.79 10.21 -3.24
C GLY A 206 2.13 11.06 -4.46
N ARG A 207 3.27 11.77 -4.44
CA ARG A 207 3.69 12.65 -5.55
C ARG A 207 4.33 11.90 -6.71
N TYR A 208 5.03 10.78 -6.46
CA TYR A 208 5.85 10.13 -7.50
C TYR A 208 5.45 8.67 -7.78
N ILE A 209 5.33 7.82 -6.76
CA ILE A 209 5.05 6.39 -7.00
C ILE A 209 3.62 6.12 -7.46
N LEU A 210 2.61 6.73 -6.84
CA LEU A 210 1.21 6.51 -7.22
C LEU A 210 0.90 7.00 -8.66
N PRO A 211 1.42 8.15 -9.13
CA PRO A 211 1.33 8.52 -10.54
C PRO A 211 1.97 7.49 -11.47
N PHE A 212 3.16 6.98 -11.14
CA PHE A 212 3.79 5.91 -11.92
C PHE A 212 2.91 4.64 -11.97
N VAL A 213 2.35 4.21 -10.84
CA VAL A 213 1.42 3.07 -10.76
C VAL A 213 0.19 3.31 -11.66
N ASN A 214 -0.33 4.54 -11.68
CA ASN A 214 -1.48 4.91 -12.50
C ASN A 214 -1.17 4.81 -14.00
N GLU A 215 0.03 5.24 -14.42
CA GLU A 215 0.48 5.09 -15.82
C GLU A 215 0.63 3.62 -16.22
N VAL A 216 1.23 2.79 -15.36
CA VAL A 216 1.31 1.34 -15.59
C VAL A 216 -0.09 0.73 -15.70
N ALA A 217 -0.99 1.04 -14.77
CA ALA A 217 -2.34 0.46 -14.76
C ALA A 217 -3.22 0.86 -15.97
N LYS A 218 -2.90 1.97 -16.63
CA LYS A 218 -3.58 2.43 -17.86
C LYS A 218 -3.01 1.80 -19.13
N HIS A 219 -1.81 1.24 -19.09
CA HIS A 219 -1.18 0.63 -20.25
C HIS A 219 -1.99 -0.57 -20.76
N GLU A 220 -2.00 -0.78 -22.08
CA GLU A 220 -2.84 -1.80 -22.75
C GLU A 220 -2.61 -3.22 -22.23
N ASN A 221 -1.36 -3.57 -21.90
CA ASN A 221 -0.99 -4.86 -21.30
C ASN A 221 -1.71 -5.14 -19.97
N TYR A 222 -2.11 -4.08 -19.25
CA TYR A 222 -2.63 -4.19 -17.89
C TYR A 222 -4.11 -3.79 -17.74
N ILE A 223 -4.80 -3.52 -18.85
CA ILE A 223 -6.25 -3.26 -18.81
C ILE A 223 -6.97 -4.43 -18.15
N GLY A 224 -7.82 -4.11 -17.17
CA GLY A 224 -8.57 -5.11 -16.40
C GLY A 224 -7.84 -5.75 -15.22
N HIS A 225 -6.55 -5.48 -15.02
CA HIS A 225 -5.79 -5.99 -13.86
C HIS A 225 -6.11 -5.27 -12.55
N GLN A 226 -6.90 -4.18 -12.60
CA GLN A 226 -7.36 -3.46 -11.41
C GLN A 226 -8.04 -4.36 -10.38
N LYS A 227 -8.76 -5.41 -10.81
CA LYS A 227 -9.40 -6.38 -9.90
C LYS A 227 -8.41 -7.14 -9.00
N LEU A 228 -7.13 -7.20 -9.37
CA LEU A 228 -6.09 -7.95 -8.66
C LEU A 228 -5.57 -7.18 -7.45
N TRP A 229 -5.48 -5.85 -7.57
CA TRP A 229 -4.80 -5.02 -6.60
C TRP A 229 -5.62 -3.88 -6.03
N LYS A 230 -6.63 -3.37 -6.75
CA LYS A 230 -7.45 -2.24 -6.32
C LYS A 230 -8.61 -2.75 -5.46
N TYR A 231 -8.91 -2.02 -4.40
CA TYR A 231 -10.09 -2.27 -3.57
C TYR A 231 -11.38 -1.99 -4.36
N LYS A 232 -12.50 -2.50 -3.85
CA LYS A 232 -13.84 -2.20 -4.39
C LYS A 232 -14.21 -0.74 -4.13
N LYS A 233 -15.10 -0.19 -4.96
CA LYS A 233 -15.64 1.17 -4.77
C LYS A 233 -16.23 1.32 -3.35
N LEU A 234 -15.86 2.41 -2.69
CA LEU A 234 -16.32 2.75 -1.34
C LEU A 234 -17.75 3.29 -1.37
N ASP A 235 -18.46 3.20 -0.24
CA ASP A 235 -19.82 3.71 -0.10
C ASP A 235 -19.89 5.23 -0.27
N CYS A 236 -18.89 5.98 0.22
CA CYS A 236 -18.76 7.42 0.02
C CYS A 236 -18.40 7.81 -1.42
N GLY A 237 -18.10 6.86 -2.30
CA GLY A 237 -17.77 7.11 -3.71
C GLY A 237 -16.35 7.63 -3.97
N ILE A 238 -15.57 7.89 -2.91
CA ILE A 238 -14.20 8.41 -2.99
C ILE A 238 -13.23 7.29 -3.35
N ASP A 239 -12.25 7.61 -4.21
CA ASP A 239 -11.09 6.77 -4.49
C ASP A 239 -9.84 7.36 -3.82
N PRO A 240 -9.44 6.86 -2.63
CA PRO A 240 -8.28 7.33 -1.91
C PRO A 240 -6.99 7.49 -2.73
N ILE A 241 -6.73 6.60 -3.70
CA ILE A 241 -5.51 6.68 -4.51
C ILE A 241 -5.57 7.91 -5.41
N THR A 242 -6.71 8.11 -6.06
CA THR A 242 -6.93 9.24 -6.97
C THR A 242 -6.90 10.57 -6.20
N GLU A 243 -7.54 10.64 -5.03
CA GLU A 243 -7.53 11.85 -4.20
C GLU A 243 -6.14 12.22 -3.67
N ILE A 244 -5.32 11.21 -3.30
CA ILE A 244 -3.93 11.46 -2.88
C ILE A 244 -3.12 12.02 -4.06
N ILE A 245 -3.23 11.43 -5.25
CA ILE A 245 -2.55 11.92 -6.44
C ILE A 245 -2.97 13.37 -6.75
N ASN A 246 -4.28 13.64 -6.77
CA ASN A 246 -4.81 14.97 -7.05
C ASN A 246 -4.29 16.00 -6.04
N HIS A 247 -4.31 15.67 -4.76
CA HIS A 247 -3.79 16.54 -3.70
C HIS A 247 -2.33 16.93 -3.93
N PHE A 248 -1.46 15.97 -4.26
CA PHE A 248 -0.05 16.29 -4.54
C PHE A 248 0.19 17.02 -5.87
N GLN A 249 -0.73 16.91 -6.83
CA GLN A 249 -0.68 17.69 -8.08
C GLN A 249 -1.12 19.15 -7.87
N GLU A 250 -2.02 19.41 -6.92
CA GLU A 250 -2.48 20.75 -6.56
C GLU A 250 -1.45 21.54 -5.73
N VAL A 251 -0.60 20.83 -4.97
CA VAL A 251 0.46 21.43 -4.15
C VAL A 251 1.55 22.01 -5.04
N LYS A 252 1.73 23.33 -4.99
CA LYS A 252 2.73 24.04 -5.78
C LYS A 252 4.14 23.83 -5.24
N GLU A 253 5.13 24.08 -6.09
CA GLU A 253 6.53 24.06 -5.69
C GLU A 253 6.78 25.04 -4.52
N GLY A 254 7.38 24.54 -3.43
CA GLY A 254 7.63 25.30 -2.22
C GLY A 254 6.48 25.35 -1.21
N GLU A 255 5.31 24.76 -1.52
CA GLU A 255 4.20 24.62 -0.57
C GLU A 255 4.25 23.26 0.13
N SER A 256 3.89 23.24 1.42
CA SER A 256 3.68 21.98 2.14
C SER A 256 2.30 21.42 1.85
N TYR A 257 2.22 20.10 1.67
CA TYR A 257 0.95 19.43 1.49
C TYR A 257 0.20 19.31 2.83
N ASN A 258 -1.13 19.19 2.78
CA ASN A 258 -1.93 18.91 3.97
C ASN A 258 -1.75 17.45 4.44
N LEU A 259 -0.94 17.24 5.48
CA LEU A 259 -0.65 15.93 6.08
C LEU A 259 -1.91 15.25 6.62
N GLU A 260 -2.76 15.99 7.32
CA GLU A 260 -3.96 15.42 7.94
C GLU A 260 -4.97 14.93 6.89
N LYS A 261 -5.09 15.65 5.75
CA LYS A 261 -5.90 15.19 4.60
C LYS A 261 -5.37 13.86 4.06
N ILE A 262 -4.05 13.73 3.91
CA ILE A 262 -3.42 12.47 3.44
C ILE A 262 -3.63 11.35 4.47
N ALA A 263 -3.47 11.63 5.77
CA ALA A 263 -3.76 10.69 6.84
C ALA A 263 -5.21 10.16 6.78
N PHE A 264 -6.19 11.06 6.61
CA PHE A 264 -7.60 10.70 6.43
C PHE A 264 -7.82 9.79 5.21
N LEU A 265 -7.24 10.15 4.06
CA LEU A 265 -7.34 9.35 2.82
C LEU A 265 -6.66 7.98 2.98
N LYS A 266 -5.54 7.91 3.70
CA LYS A 266 -4.84 6.65 3.98
C LYS A 266 -5.68 5.73 4.85
N GLU A 267 -6.39 6.27 5.83
CA GLU A 267 -7.30 5.49 6.65
C GLU A 267 -8.48 4.93 5.85
N LEU A 268 -9.07 5.73 4.95
CA LEU A 268 -10.06 5.23 3.99
C LEU A 268 -9.48 4.09 3.14
N GLY A 269 -8.26 4.25 2.61
CA GLY A 269 -7.57 3.24 1.80
C GLY A 269 -7.25 1.96 2.57
N ARG A 270 -6.83 2.07 3.84
CA ARG A 270 -6.53 0.94 4.71
C ARG A 270 -7.80 0.12 4.96
N ALA A 271 -8.88 0.80 5.36
CA ALA A 271 -10.15 0.18 5.62
C ALA A 271 -10.75 -0.47 4.35
N ALA A 272 -10.57 0.16 3.18
CA ALA A 272 -11.01 -0.36 1.89
C ALA A 272 -10.43 -1.75 1.58
N TYR A 273 -9.15 -1.96 1.88
CA TYR A 273 -8.50 -3.26 1.72
C TYR A 273 -8.90 -4.31 2.75
N ASN A 274 -9.48 -3.88 3.87
CA ASN A 274 -9.99 -4.74 4.92
C ASN A 274 -11.49 -5.04 4.76
N VAL A 275 -12.16 -4.50 3.72
CA VAL A 275 -13.55 -4.85 3.39
C VAL A 275 -13.60 -6.33 2.99
N ASN A 276 -13.94 -7.14 3.96
CA ASN A 276 -13.89 -8.57 3.86
C ASN A 276 -15.24 -9.02 3.26
N ILE A 277 -15.24 -9.35 1.97
CA ILE A 277 -16.46 -9.56 1.15
C ILE A 277 -17.39 -10.69 1.63
N PRO A 278 -16.93 -11.78 2.29
CA PRO A 278 -17.84 -12.82 2.79
C PRO A 278 -18.82 -12.31 3.87
N TRP A 279 -18.53 -11.17 4.49
CA TRP A 279 -19.21 -10.71 5.69
C TRP A 279 -20.49 -9.90 5.43
N LEU A 280 -20.73 -9.46 4.19
CA LEU A 280 -22.00 -8.80 3.83
C LEU A 280 -23.21 -9.74 4.00
N GLN A 281 -23.02 -11.05 3.89
CA GLN A 281 -24.05 -12.05 4.23
C GLN A 281 -24.40 -12.05 5.74
N TYR A 282 -23.52 -11.48 6.57
CA TYR A 282 -23.67 -11.34 8.02
C TYR A 282 -23.87 -9.90 8.44
N GLN A 283 -24.33 -9.02 7.53
CA GLN A 283 -24.55 -7.60 7.83
C GLN A 283 -25.36 -7.41 9.11
N SER A 284 -26.49 -8.11 9.25
CA SER A 284 -27.32 -8.04 10.47
C SER A 284 -26.57 -8.47 11.73
N SER A 285 -25.66 -9.45 11.63
CA SER A 285 -24.82 -9.85 12.77
C SER A 285 -23.80 -8.79 13.16
N ILE A 286 -23.26 -8.06 12.18
CA ILE A 286 -22.28 -6.98 12.41
C ILE A 286 -22.97 -5.75 12.98
N GLU A 287 -24.15 -5.39 12.46
CA GLU A 287 -24.97 -4.31 12.99
C GLU A 287 -25.40 -4.62 14.44
N ASN A 288 -25.82 -5.86 14.72
CA ASN A 288 -26.11 -6.31 16.08
C ASN A 288 -24.87 -6.24 16.99
N LYS A 289 -23.69 -6.61 16.49
CA LYS A 289 -22.44 -6.49 17.26
C LYS A 289 -22.16 -5.03 17.62
N ALA A 290 -22.33 -4.10 16.67
CA ALA A 290 -22.16 -2.67 16.94
C ALA A 290 -23.15 -2.18 18.02
N LEU A 291 -24.42 -2.61 17.93
CA LEU A 291 -25.43 -2.34 18.95
C LEU A 291 -25.01 -2.86 20.33
N THR A 292 -24.51 -4.10 20.41
CA THR A 292 -24.01 -4.68 21.67
C THR A 292 -22.84 -3.90 22.26
N VAL A 293 -21.93 -3.37 21.43
CA VAL A 293 -20.79 -2.58 21.92
C VAL A 293 -21.22 -1.28 22.60
N ILE A 294 -22.33 -0.68 22.18
CA ILE A 294 -22.85 0.55 22.78
C ILE A 294 -23.91 0.33 23.86
N GLN A 295 -24.38 -0.91 24.09
CA GLN A 295 -25.46 -1.21 25.05
C GLN A 295 -25.17 -0.71 26.47
N ASP A 296 -23.90 -0.65 26.87
CA ASP A 296 -23.48 -0.17 28.19
C ASP A 296 -23.12 1.33 28.20
N ASN A 297 -23.19 2.03 27.06
CA ASN A 297 -22.79 3.42 26.89
C ASN A 297 -23.78 4.16 25.97
N ASP A 298 -24.94 4.53 26.51
CA ASP A 298 -26.06 5.17 25.78
C ASP A 298 -25.71 6.51 25.09
N TYR A 299 -24.56 7.09 25.37
CA TYR A 299 -24.09 8.34 24.77
C TYR A 299 -23.29 8.15 23.46
N ASN A 300 -22.88 6.93 23.13
CA ASN A 300 -22.22 6.63 21.86
C ASN A 300 -23.25 6.53 20.72
N ASP A 301 -22.87 6.93 19.51
CA ASP A 301 -23.75 6.84 18.34
C ASP A 301 -23.29 5.74 17.37
N ILE A 302 -24.24 5.14 16.65
CA ILE A 302 -23.95 4.28 15.49
C ILE A 302 -24.40 4.98 14.22
N CYS A 303 -23.56 4.89 13.19
CA CYS A 303 -23.89 5.40 11.88
C CYS A 303 -23.37 4.51 10.75
N LYS A 304 -23.78 4.88 9.53
CA LYS A 304 -23.34 4.23 8.30
C LYS A 304 -21.86 4.53 8.06
N CYS A 305 -21.08 3.48 7.87
CA CYS A 305 -19.65 3.62 7.57
C CYS A 305 -19.43 4.13 6.13
N PRO A 306 -18.61 5.17 5.90
CA PRO A 306 -18.34 5.70 4.56
C PRO A 306 -17.54 4.74 3.66
N VAL A 307 -16.87 3.75 4.24
CA VAL A 307 -16.05 2.78 3.50
C VAL A 307 -16.91 1.61 3.01
N CYS A 308 -17.57 0.92 3.94
CA CYS A 308 -18.28 -0.33 3.65
C CYS A 308 -19.80 -0.20 3.53
N GLY A 309 -20.38 0.94 3.92
CA GLY A 309 -21.82 1.19 3.84
C GLY A 309 -22.68 0.48 4.89
N VAL A 310 -22.09 -0.26 5.82
CA VAL A 310 -22.80 -0.94 6.92
C VAL A 310 -23.04 0.01 8.09
N ASN A 311 -24.18 -0.10 8.77
CA ASN A 311 -24.51 0.66 9.99
C ASN A 311 -23.75 0.10 11.21
N SER A 312 -22.42 0.19 11.18
CA SER A 312 -21.53 -0.37 12.19
C SER A 312 -20.38 0.55 12.56
N LEU A 313 -20.44 1.83 12.15
CA LEU A 313 -19.47 2.84 12.56
C LEU A 313 -19.93 3.45 13.88
N ILE A 314 -19.20 3.15 14.95
CA ILE A 314 -19.45 3.65 16.29
C ILE A 314 -18.71 4.97 16.47
N ILE A 315 -19.39 6.00 16.97
CA ILE A 315 -18.82 7.25 17.43
C ILE A 315 -18.72 7.16 18.95
N TYR A 316 -17.50 7.00 19.44
CA TYR A 316 -17.18 7.01 20.85
C TYR A 316 -17.12 8.44 21.35
N LYS A 317 -17.90 8.72 22.39
CA LYS A 317 -17.91 10.02 23.06
C LYS A 317 -17.36 9.89 24.47
N GLU A 318 -16.65 10.92 24.89
CA GLU A 318 -16.44 11.18 26.31
C GLU A 318 -17.61 12.00 26.85
N ILE A 319 -17.85 11.87 28.15
CA ILE A 319 -18.89 12.59 28.87
C ILE A 319 -18.28 13.30 30.07
N ASP A 320 -18.73 14.52 30.31
CA ASP A 320 -18.63 15.16 31.62
C ASP A 320 -19.94 14.91 32.36
N TYR A 321 -19.84 14.46 33.60
CA TYR A 321 -20.99 13.97 34.34
C TYR A 321 -20.92 14.28 35.82
N GLN A 322 -22.09 14.37 36.44
CA GLN A 322 -22.23 14.51 37.88
C GLN A 322 -22.51 13.14 38.51
N LEU A 323 -21.73 12.78 39.52
CA LEU A 323 -21.94 11.58 40.32
C LEU A 323 -22.78 11.85 41.57
N ASP A 324 -23.58 10.87 41.96
CA ASP A 324 -24.18 10.80 43.29
C ASP A 324 -23.09 10.57 44.33
N LYS A 325 -23.07 11.42 45.36
CA LYS A 325 -22.03 11.40 46.40
C LYS A 325 -22.10 10.16 47.30
N TYR A 326 -23.21 9.42 47.28
CA TYR A 326 -23.47 8.27 48.14
C TYR A 326 -23.49 6.95 47.37
N SER A 327 -24.10 6.90 46.17
CA SER A 327 -24.14 5.68 45.33
C SER A 327 -22.98 5.58 44.33
N GLY A 328 -22.33 6.70 43.98
CA GLY A 328 -21.31 6.73 42.94
C GLY A 328 -21.85 6.54 41.52
N GLU A 329 -23.17 6.59 41.35
CA GLU A 329 -23.84 6.48 40.04
C GLU A 329 -23.89 7.83 39.33
N ILE A 330 -23.94 7.80 37.99
CA ILE A 330 -24.11 9.00 37.17
C ILE A 330 -25.54 9.52 37.35
N ILE A 331 -25.66 10.75 37.85
CA ILE A 331 -26.94 11.46 38.01
C ILE A 331 -27.29 12.23 36.74
N ASP A 332 -26.29 12.90 36.14
CA ASP A 332 -26.52 13.81 35.01
C ASP A 332 -25.31 13.85 34.08
N ILE A 333 -25.56 14.01 32.79
CA ILE A 333 -24.54 14.21 31.75
C ILE A 333 -24.53 15.70 31.41
N LEU A 334 -23.47 16.39 31.81
CA LEU A 334 -23.32 17.84 31.65
C LEU A 334 -22.92 18.19 30.21
N SER A 335 -22.07 17.37 29.60
CA SER A 335 -21.67 17.50 28.20
C SER A 335 -21.15 16.18 27.65
N SER A 336 -21.14 16.04 26.33
CA SER A 336 -20.53 14.89 25.63
C SER A 336 -19.82 15.37 24.38
N TRP A 337 -18.63 14.86 24.09
CA TRP A 337 -17.89 15.18 22.87
C TRP A 337 -17.31 13.91 22.20
N PRO A 338 -17.38 13.82 20.86
CA PRO A 338 -16.73 12.75 20.11
C PRO A 338 -15.20 12.76 20.27
N ILE A 339 -14.62 11.59 20.50
CA ILE A 339 -13.16 11.41 20.60
C ILE A 339 -12.59 10.48 19.54
N HIS A 340 -13.40 9.52 19.08
CA HIS A 340 -12.93 8.42 18.27
C HIS A 340 -14.10 7.80 17.48
N VAL A 341 -13.85 7.36 16.25
CA VAL A 341 -14.81 6.56 15.48
C VAL A 341 -14.18 5.26 15.04
N ARG A 342 -14.95 4.16 15.07
CA ARG A 342 -14.48 2.85 14.60
C ARG A 342 -15.60 2.03 13.97
N CYS A 343 -15.32 1.44 12.81
CA CYS A 343 -16.22 0.54 12.12
C CYS A 343 -15.96 -0.92 12.47
N GLU A 344 -16.97 -1.60 13.00
CA GLU A 344 -16.88 -3.03 13.32
C GLU A 344 -16.87 -3.94 12.09
N CYS A 345 -17.22 -3.43 10.90
CA CYS A 345 -17.20 -4.19 9.66
C CYS A 345 -15.83 -4.15 8.95
N CYS A 346 -15.32 -2.97 8.63
CA CYS A 346 -14.14 -2.79 7.78
C CYS A 346 -12.93 -2.23 8.52
N SER A 347 -13.01 -2.14 9.85
CA SER A 347 -11.97 -1.58 10.73
C SER A 347 -11.65 -0.10 10.54
N PHE A 348 -12.39 0.66 9.73
CA PHE A 348 -12.18 2.11 9.57
C PHE A 348 -12.15 2.81 10.92
N GLU A 349 -11.12 3.59 11.19
CA GLU A 349 -10.83 4.11 12.53
C GLU A 349 -10.16 5.49 12.47
N LEU A 350 -10.78 6.52 13.06
CA LEU A 350 -10.22 7.87 13.15
C LEU A 350 -10.31 8.39 14.58
N HIS A 351 -9.31 9.18 14.97
CA HIS A 351 -9.31 9.90 16.24
C HIS A 351 -9.54 11.40 15.98
N ASN A 352 -9.95 12.14 17.01
CA ASN A 352 -10.22 13.58 16.92
C ASN A 352 -8.96 14.47 16.73
N ASP A 353 -7.80 13.85 16.50
CA ASP A 353 -6.56 14.52 16.10
C ASP A 353 -6.50 14.80 14.59
N ILE A 354 -7.40 14.18 13.82
CA ILE A 354 -7.70 14.47 12.42
C ILE A 354 -9.04 15.19 12.35
N LYS A 355 -9.15 16.21 11.49
CA LYS A 355 -10.37 17.00 11.31
C LYS A 355 -11.44 16.26 10.51
N ASN A 356 -12.62 16.87 10.39
CA ASN A 356 -13.68 16.31 9.57
C ASN A 356 -13.32 16.32 8.08
N ALA A 357 -13.94 15.41 7.31
CA ALA A 357 -13.73 15.32 5.86
C ALA A 357 -14.04 16.63 5.14
N SER A 358 -15.12 17.32 5.56
CA SER A 358 -15.55 18.60 5.02
C SER A 358 -14.48 19.70 5.14
N GLU A 359 -13.66 19.67 6.19
CA GLU A 359 -12.56 20.61 6.40
C GLU A 359 -11.39 20.40 5.43
N TYR A 360 -11.34 19.23 4.79
CA TYR A 360 -10.38 18.90 3.74
C TYR A 360 -10.94 19.07 2.33
N GLY A 361 -12.17 19.60 2.20
CA GLY A 361 -12.89 19.72 0.92
C GLY A 361 -13.41 18.37 0.40
N ILE A 362 -13.52 17.37 1.26
CA ILE A 362 -13.99 16.04 0.90
C ILE A 362 -15.49 15.94 1.19
N GLU A 363 -16.29 15.84 0.13
CA GLU A 363 -17.75 15.70 0.22
C GLU A 363 -18.19 14.22 0.35
N GLY A 364 -19.44 14.01 0.79
CA GLY A 364 -20.05 12.67 0.84
C GLY A 364 -19.70 11.84 2.08
N ILE A 365 -18.97 12.41 3.03
CA ILE A 365 -18.73 11.83 4.36
C ILE A 365 -19.30 12.79 5.41
N ARG A 366 -20.02 12.25 6.39
CA ARG A 366 -20.56 13.04 7.50
C ARG A 366 -19.44 13.59 8.40
N ASP A 367 -19.70 14.71 9.05
CA ASP A 367 -18.85 15.18 10.14
C ASP A 367 -19.04 14.29 11.38
N PHE A 368 -17.93 13.97 12.03
CA PHE A 368 -17.85 13.14 13.22
C PHE A 368 -17.57 13.97 14.48
N TRP A 369 -16.86 15.09 14.35
CA TRP A 369 -16.45 15.96 15.46
C TRP A 369 -17.34 17.19 15.52
N VAL A 370 -18.55 17.02 16.08
CA VAL A 370 -19.59 18.06 16.17
C VAL A 370 -19.93 18.34 17.63
#